data_AF-K1YQT0-F1
#
_entry.id   AF-K1YQT0-F1
#
_cell.length_a   1.000
_cell.length_b   1.000
_cell.length_c   1.000
_cell.angle_alpha   90.00
_cell.angle_beta   90.00
_cell.angle_gamma   90.00
#
_symmetry.space_group_name_H-M   'P 1'
#
loop_
_entity.id
_entity.type
_entity.pdbx_description
1 polymer ?
#
loop_
_entity_poly.entity_id
_entity_poly.type
_entity_poly.pdbx_seq_one_letter_code
_entity_poly.pdbx_strand_id
1 'polypeptide(L)'
;MKVLCPHCNKNYELEQKYPYHSGFSNRGFIYCNACPTILEFSSYNKFYTNLSGNKHPWMLTDNEKLFLESHLKTCPCGGNFQFEAKPRCLYCNGLLNNLLLDNMHYVEIETIIDADIDINYWI
;
A
#
# COMPACT_ATOMS: atom_id res chain seq x y z
N MET A 1 11.66 11.87 -5.91
CA MET A 1 10.41 12.51 -6.39
C MET A 1 9.99 13.57 -5.39
N LYS A 2 9.70 14.80 -5.82
CA LYS A 2 9.25 15.86 -4.91
C LYS A 2 7.76 15.77 -4.64
N VAL A 3 7.38 15.85 -3.36
CA VAL A 3 6.00 15.83 -2.90
C VAL A 3 5.71 17.11 -2.11
N LEU A 4 4.60 17.78 -2.43
CA LEU A 4 4.06 18.91 -1.66
C LEU A 4 2.73 18.50 -1.05
N CYS A 5 2.62 18.55 0.27
CA CYS A 5 1.37 18.22 0.95
C CYS A 5 0.39 19.42 0.92
N PRO A 6 -0.85 19.26 0.41
CA PRO A 6 -1.85 20.33 0.39
C PRO A 6 -2.44 20.63 1.78
N HIS A 7 -2.20 19.78 2.78
CA HIS A 7 -2.76 19.93 4.13
C HIS A 7 -1.83 20.69 5.08
N CYS A 8 -0.52 20.43 5.03
CA CYS A 8 0.46 21.05 5.93
C CYS A 8 1.52 21.92 5.22
N ASN A 9 1.47 22.02 3.89
CA ASN A 9 2.39 22.79 3.05
C ASN A 9 3.88 22.38 3.18
N LYS A 10 4.17 21.24 3.83
CA LYS A 10 5.53 20.68 3.85
C LYS A 10 5.85 20.07 2.49
N ASN A 11 7.10 20.27 2.08
CA ASN A 11 7.69 19.59 0.94
C ASN A 11 8.73 18.56 1.43
N TYR A 12 8.88 17.50 0.67
CA TYR A 12 9.90 16.48 0.89
C TYR A 12 10.20 15.74 -0.40
N GLU A 13 11.30 15.01 -0.42
CA GLU A 13 11.74 14.21 -1.55
C GLU A 13 11.73 12.74 -1.18
N LEU A 14 11.03 11.93 -1.98
CA LEU A 14 11.09 10.48 -1.92
C LEU A 14 12.29 9.97 -2.70
N GLU A 15 12.87 8.84 -2.26
CA GLU A 15 14.03 8.22 -2.93
C GLU A 15 13.70 7.81 -4.38
N GLN A 16 12.52 7.23 -4.59
CA GLN A 16 12.00 6.89 -5.91
C GLN A 16 11.84 8.13 -6.81
N LYS A 17 12.19 7.98 -8.10
CA LYS A 17 12.06 9.06 -9.10
C LYS A 17 10.65 9.18 -9.67
N TYR A 18 9.93 8.06 -9.77
CA TYR A 18 8.57 7.95 -10.30
C TYR A 18 7.79 6.93 -9.46
N PRO A 19 6.45 7.00 -9.41
CA PRO A 19 5.64 5.94 -8.80
C PRO A 19 5.96 4.57 -9.41
N TYR A 20 6.06 3.53 -8.58
CA TYR A 20 6.27 2.16 -9.02
C TYR A 20 5.01 1.58 -9.64
N HIS A 21 5.16 0.76 -10.68
CA HIS A 21 4.04 0.11 -11.37
C HIS A 21 3.91 -1.36 -10.91
N SER A 22 2.81 -1.69 -10.23
CA SER A 22 2.54 -3.04 -9.71
C SER A 22 2.33 -4.07 -10.81
N GLY A 23 1.60 -3.69 -11.87
CA GLY A 23 1.25 -4.55 -13.01
C GLY A 23 2.44 -5.20 -13.75
N PHE A 24 3.63 -4.58 -13.73
CA PHE A 24 4.84 -5.13 -14.38
C PHE A 24 5.81 -5.81 -13.41
N SER A 25 5.60 -5.69 -12.11
CA SER A 25 6.58 -6.10 -11.09
C SER A 25 6.15 -7.31 -10.24
N ASN A 26 4.97 -7.89 -10.50
CA ASN A 26 4.36 -8.92 -9.66
C ASN A 26 4.27 -8.52 -8.17
N ARG A 27 4.21 -7.21 -7.88
CA ARG A 27 4.08 -6.68 -6.52
C ARG A 27 2.64 -6.25 -6.24
N GLY A 28 2.12 -6.66 -5.10
CA GLY A 28 0.96 -6.07 -4.45
C GLY A 28 1.39 -4.98 -3.48
N PHE A 29 0.51 -4.01 -3.30
CA PHE A 29 0.69 -2.94 -2.32
C PHE A 29 -0.66 -2.58 -1.71
N ILE A 30 -0.65 -2.22 -0.43
CA ILE A 30 -1.83 -1.76 0.32
C ILE A 30 -1.39 -0.67 1.28
N TYR A 31 -2.03 0.51 1.22
CA TYR A 31 -1.70 1.60 2.14
C TYR A 31 -2.41 1.44 3.48
N CYS A 32 -1.79 1.96 4.54
CA CYS A 32 -2.48 2.19 5.79
C CYS A 32 -3.49 3.34 5.63
N ASN A 33 -4.69 3.16 6.17
CA ASN A 33 -5.71 4.20 6.16
C ASN A 33 -5.48 5.33 7.17
N ALA A 34 -4.41 5.29 7.98
CA ALA A 34 -4.17 6.27 9.06
C ALA A 34 -2.77 6.93 9.03
N CYS A 35 -1.77 6.31 8.42
CA CYS A 35 -0.39 6.82 8.37
C CYS A 35 0.25 6.60 6.98
N PRO A 36 1.48 7.06 6.74
CA PRO A 36 2.18 6.93 5.45
C PRO A 36 2.70 5.52 5.15
N THR A 37 2.49 4.56 6.06
CA THR A 37 2.98 3.19 5.92
C THR A 37 2.30 2.47 4.77
N ILE A 38 3.09 1.71 4.02
CA ILE A 38 2.65 0.82 2.96
C ILE A 38 3.01 -0.63 3.32
N LEU A 39 2.10 -1.54 3.01
CA LEU A 39 2.33 -2.99 3.04
C LEU A 39 2.56 -3.47 1.62
N GLU A 40 3.67 -4.14 1.37
CA GLU A 40 4.03 -4.73 0.09
C GLU A 40 4.15 -6.24 0.19
N PHE A 41 3.88 -6.93 -0.92
CA PHE A 41 4.00 -8.38 -1.02
C PHE A 41 4.11 -8.82 -2.47
N SER A 42 4.66 -10.00 -2.71
CA SER A 42 4.62 -10.63 -4.02
C SER A 42 3.21 -11.15 -4.32
N SER A 43 2.73 -10.97 -5.56
CA SER A 43 1.51 -11.64 -6.02
C SER A 43 1.64 -13.17 -6.08
N TYR A 44 2.85 -13.70 -5.86
CA TYR A 44 3.13 -15.12 -5.71
C TYR A 44 3.39 -15.55 -4.25
N ASN A 45 3.25 -14.64 -3.28
CA ASN A 45 3.34 -14.97 -1.88
C ASN A 45 2.32 -16.06 -1.52
N LYS A 46 2.75 -17.14 -0.86
CA LYS A 46 1.90 -18.29 -0.56
C LYS A 46 0.67 -17.94 0.31
N PHE A 47 0.79 -16.98 1.22
CA PHE A 47 -0.33 -16.56 2.07
C PHE A 47 -1.33 -15.76 1.25
N TYR A 48 -0.83 -14.82 0.45
CA TYR A 48 -1.66 -14.09 -0.50
C TYR A 48 -2.38 -15.01 -1.48
N THR A 49 -1.67 -15.94 -2.13
CA THR A 49 -2.26 -16.82 -3.15
C THR A 49 -3.25 -17.81 -2.57
N ASN A 50 -3.05 -18.28 -1.33
CA ASN A 50 -4.02 -19.09 -0.60
C ASN A 50 -5.36 -18.35 -0.37
N LEU A 51 -5.31 -17.04 -0.14
CA LEU A 51 -6.51 -16.21 0.07
C LEU A 51 -7.15 -15.75 -1.26
N SER A 52 -6.34 -15.48 -2.29
CA SER A 52 -6.77 -14.83 -3.53
C SER A 52 -6.95 -15.77 -4.74
N GLY A 53 -6.55 -17.04 -4.63
CA GLY A 53 -6.65 -18.01 -5.74
C GLY A 53 -5.73 -17.70 -6.92
N ASN A 54 -4.50 -17.25 -6.66
CA ASN A 54 -3.50 -16.86 -7.68
C ASN A 54 -3.87 -15.65 -8.57
N LYS A 55 -4.85 -14.84 -8.15
CA LYS A 55 -5.17 -13.58 -8.85
C LYS A 55 -4.12 -12.53 -8.53
N HIS A 56 -3.82 -11.62 -9.46
CA HIS A 56 -3.06 -10.44 -9.10
C HIS A 56 -3.92 -9.45 -8.27
N PRO A 57 -3.32 -8.61 -7.40
CA PRO A 57 -4.06 -7.73 -6.50
C PRO A 57 -5.03 -6.77 -7.21
N TRP A 58 -4.65 -6.27 -8.39
CA TRP A 58 -5.48 -5.39 -9.22
C TRP A 58 -6.62 -6.11 -9.97
N MET A 59 -6.70 -7.44 -9.87
CA MET A 59 -7.76 -8.26 -10.47
C MET A 59 -8.82 -8.70 -9.45
N LEU A 60 -8.65 -8.37 -8.17
CA LEU A 60 -9.58 -8.75 -7.11
C LEU A 60 -10.88 -7.96 -7.22
N THR A 61 -12.00 -8.64 -7.01
CA THR A 61 -13.30 -8.01 -6.79
C THR A 61 -13.34 -7.32 -5.42
N ASP A 62 -14.30 -6.40 -5.21
CA ASP A 62 -14.41 -5.69 -3.93
C ASP A 62 -14.63 -6.64 -2.73
N ASN A 63 -15.39 -7.72 -2.91
CA ASN A 63 -15.57 -8.73 -1.86
C ASN A 63 -14.26 -9.47 -1.55
N GLU A 64 -13.44 -9.76 -2.56
CA GLU A 64 -12.15 -10.42 -2.37
C GLU A 64 -11.12 -9.50 -1.71
N LYS A 65 -11.15 -8.20 -2.05
CA LYS A 65 -10.36 -7.19 -1.36
C LYS A 65 -10.70 -7.15 0.13
N LEU A 66 -11.98 -7.02 0.47
CA LEU A 66 -12.45 -6.99 1.88
C LEU A 66 -12.08 -8.28 2.62
N PHE A 67 -12.23 -9.43 1.97
CA PHE A 67 -11.83 -10.71 2.54
C PHE A 67 -10.33 -10.72 2.85
N LEU A 68 -9.49 -10.29 1.92
CA LEU A 68 -8.04 -10.20 2.15
C LEU A 68 -7.69 -9.21 3.25
N GLU A 69 -8.27 -8.01 3.25
CA GLU A 69 -8.06 -6.99 4.29
C GLU A 69 -8.38 -7.52 5.70
N SER A 70 -9.40 -8.38 5.83
CA SER A 70 -9.76 -9.00 7.12
C SER A 70 -8.74 -10.03 7.64
N HIS A 71 -7.85 -10.51 6.78
CA HIS A 71 -6.74 -11.42 7.11
C HIS A 71 -5.40 -10.69 7.20
N LEU A 72 -5.42 -9.36 7.26
CA LEU A 72 -4.22 -8.56 7.48
C LEU A 72 -4.12 -8.13 8.93
N LYS A 73 -2.90 -8.19 9.46
CA LYS A 73 -2.58 -7.54 10.72
C LYS A 73 -2.72 -6.02 10.59
N THR A 74 -3.20 -5.38 11.64
CA THR A 74 -3.26 -3.92 11.73
C THR A 74 -1.88 -3.28 11.59
N CYS A 75 -1.82 -2.11 10.99
CA CYS A 75 -0.60 -1.32 10.88
C CYS A 75 -0.05 -0.98 12.28
N PRO A 76 1.29 -0.87 12.48
CA PRO A 76 1.88 -0.50 13.78
C PRO A 76 1.37 0.83 14.38
N CYS A 77 0.83 1.74 13.55
CA CYS A 77 0.20 2.97 14.01
C CYS A 77 -1.21 2.78 14.61
N GLY A 78 -1.77 1.57 14.53
CA GLY A 78 -3.16 1.24 14.92
C GLY A 78 -4.20 1.34 13.78
N GLY A 79 -3.80 1.76 12.59
CA GLY A 79 -4.66 1.79 11.39
C GLY A 79 -4.80 0.45 10.69
N ASN A 80 -5.59 0.41 9.63
CA ASN A 80 -5.82 -0.80 8.81
C ASN A 80 -5.23 -0.64 7.42
N PHE A 81 -4.73 -1.73 6.85
CA PHE A 81 -4.34 -1.79 5.44
C PHE A 81 -5.59 -2.01 4.59
N GLN A 82 -5.85 -1.09 3.66
CA GLN A 82 -7.04 -1.12 2.80
C GLN A 82 -6.66 -0.86 1.34
N PHE A 83 -7.22 -1.61 0.39
CA PHE A 83 -6.95 -1.46 -1.04
C PHE A 83 -7.37 -0.07 -1.56
N GLU A 84 -8.43 0.48 -0.98
CA GLU A 84 -8.93 1.82 -1.34
C GLU A 84 -8.21 2.95 -0.56
N ALA A 85 -7.30 2.61 0.36
CA ALA A 85 -6.49 3.62 1.04
C ALA A 85 -5.52 4.28 0.06
N LYS A 86 -5.29 5.58 0.26
CA LYS A 86 -4.41 6.42 -0.55
C LYS A 86 -3.16 6.77 0.26
N PRO A 87 -2.05 7.15 -0.40
CA PRO A 87 -0.84 7.59 0.29
C PRO A 87 -1.13 8.79 1.21
N ARG A 88 -0.42 8.86 2.35
CA ARG A 88 -0.55 9.93 3.35
C ARG A 88 0.75 10.67 3.57
N CYS A 89 0.66 11.92 3.96
CA CYS A 89 1.82 12.78 4.22
C CYS A 89 2.59 12.33 5.46
N LEU A 90 3.92 12.23 5.34
CA LEU A 90 4.80 11.85 6.46
C LEU A 90 4.84 12.84 7.63
N TYR A 91 4.37 14.07 7.44
CA TYR A 91 4.38 15.09 8.50
C TYR A 91 3.03 15.28 9.20
N CYS A 92 1.91 15.05 8.52
CA CYS A 92 0.58 15.36 9.06
C CYS A 92 -0.46 14.26 8.85
N ASN A 93 -0.09 13.14 8.22
CA ASN A 93 -0.98 12.06 7.84
C ASN A 93 -2.13 12.46 6.88
N GLY A 94 -2.14 13.69 6.37
CA GLY A 94 -3.13 14.15 5.39
C GLY A 94 -3.07 13.35 4.10
N LEU A 95 -4.22 13.07 3.49
CA LEU A 95 -4.33 12.28 2.26
C LEU A 95 -3.66 13.00 1.07
N LEU A 96 -2.94 12.24 0.24
CA LEU A 96 -2.26 12.73 -0.95
C LEU A 96 -2.98 12.27 -2.21
N ASN A 97 -4.22 12.75 -2.41
CA ASN A 97 -5.15 12.26 -3.44
C ASN A 97 -4.60 12.32 -4.88
N ASN A 98 -3.73 13.29 -5.18
CA ASN A 98 -3.22 13.55 -6.53
C ASN A 98 -1.78 13.03 -6.75
N LEU A 99 -1.27 12.20 -5.85
CA LEU A 99 0.09 11.68 -5.94
C LEU A 99 0.21 10.46 -6.88
N LEU A 100 -0.88 9.72 -7.05
CA LEU A 100 -0.93 8.51 -7.89
C LEU A 100 -1.67 8.80 -9.20
N LEU A 101 -1.19 8.17 -10.28
CA LEU A 101 -1.79 8.29 -11.63
C LEU A 101 -3.03 7.39 -11.78
N ASP A 102 -3.01 6.22 -11.14
CA ASP A 102 -4.06 5.21 -11.18
C ASP A 102 -3.95 4.29 -9.95
N ASN A 103 -4.68 3.16 -9.95
CA ASN A 103 -4.69 2.18 -8.87
C ASN A 103 -3.64 1.06 -9.03
N MET A 104 -2.79 1.12 -10.06
CA MET A 104 -1.67 0.21 -10.29
C MET A 104 -0.32 0.86 -9.99
N HIS A 105 -0.29 2.16 -9.73
CA HIS A 105 0.89 2.87 -9.28
C HIS A 105 0.90 3.06 -7.76
N TYR A 106 2.08 2.93 -7.16
CA TYR A 106 2.27 3.19 -5.74
C TYR A 106 3.55 3.95 -5.46
N VAL A 107 3.65 4.46 -4.23
CA VAL A 107 4.73 5.29 -3.76
C VAL A 107 5.11 4.86 -2.35
N GLU A 108 6.40 4.62 -2.15
CA GLU A 108 6.97 4.41 -0.82
C GLU A 108 7.26 5.77 -0.18
N ILE A 109 6.60 6.10 0.92
CA ILE A 109 6.72 7.41 1.59
C ILE A 109 7.63 7.37 2.82
N GLU A 110 7.41 6.40 3.71
CA GLU A 110 8.16 6.33 4.97
C GLU A 110 8.46 4.88 5.33
N THR A 111 7.48 4.17 5.89
CA THR A 111 7.66 2.79 6.33
C THR A 111 7.10 1.84 5.28
N ILE A 112 7.95 0.92 4.84
CA ILE A 112 7.59 -0.16 3.92
C ILE A 112 7.63 -1.45 4.73
N ILE A 113 6.49 -2.13 4.81
CA ILE A 113 6.40 -3.45 5.44
C ILE A 113 6.37 -4.47 4.30
N ASP A 114 7.40 -5.31 4.24
CA ASP A 114 7.48 -6.42 3.30
C ASP A 114 6.86 -7.68 3.92
N ALA A 115 5.64 -8.03 3.50
CA ALA A 115 4.90 -9.19 3.98
C ALA A 115 5.35 -10.52 3.35
N ASP A 116 6.35 -10.50 2.46
CA ASP A 116 7.07 -11.70 2.06
C ASP A 116 8.14 -12.07 3.11
N ILE A 117 8.69 -11.06 3.79
CA ILE A 117 9.69 -11.24 4.86
C ILE A 117 9.01 -11.39 6.22
N ASP A 118 8.12 -10.47 6.60
CA ASP A 118 7.36 -10.54 7.84
C ASP A 118 5.99 -11.19 7.62
N ILE A 119 6.01 -12.52 7.62
CA ILE A 119 4.82 -13.35 7.37
C ILE A 119 3.70 -13.14 8.41
N ASN A 120 3.98 -12.51 9.56
CA ASN A 120 2.99 -12.29 10.61
C ASN A 120 1.97 -11.20 10.27
N TYR A 121 2.14 -10.54 9.11
CA TYR A 121 1.13 -9.62 8.59
C TYR A 121 -0.06 -10.32 7.92
N TRP A 122 0.05 -11.62 7.67
CA TRP A 122 -1.06 -12.48 7.26
C TRP A 122 -1.59 -13.23 8.50
N ILE A 123 -2.87 -13.11 8.81
CA ILE A 123 -3.54 -13.72 9.98
C ILE A 123 -4.53 -14.79 9.53
#